data_AF-A0A1M7LR07-F1
#
_entry.id   AF-A0A1M7LR07-F1
#
_cell.length_a   1.000
_cell.length_b   1.000
_cell.length_c   1.000
_cell.angle_alpha   90.00
_cell.angle_beta   90.00
_cell.angle_gamma   90.00
#
_symmetry.space_group_name_H-M   'P 1'
#
loop_
_entity.id
_entity.type
_entity.pdbx_description
1 polymer ?
#
loop_
_entity_poly.entity_id
_entity_poly.type
_entity_poly.pdbx_seq_one_letter_code
_entity_poly.pdbx_strand_id
1 'polypeptide(L)'
;MSDTNEQKKLPSQIIFENLKEFLRAKNAAHESIFKFHWKKMWPFNRIWPQVDYERIVRLMSEIRKNIIAQQNLVIVAKEKAESFEKSFLDAVPAYLKALDKSCVGLADIAQWKQDMLYKKIHHEAKLVRDSKGYNELLKTYEKEQADLVRAGAFVQAGWMEIASKV
;
A
#
# COMPACT_ATOMS: atom_id res chain seq x y z
N MET A 1 -40.61 -10.95 13.87
CA MET A 1 -40.48 -10.92 12.40
C MET A 1 -39.53 -9.81 12.02
N SER A 2 -38.26 -10.15 11.82
CA SER A 2 -37.32 -9.62 10.81
C SER A 2 -35.91 -10.02 11.23
N ASP A 3 -35.60 -11.32 11.19
CA ASP A 3 -34.20 -11.75 11.13
C ASP A 3 -33.68 -11.29 9.78
N THR A 4 -32.99 -10.15 9.77
CA THR A 4 -32.19 -9.72 8.63
C THR A 4 -31.20 -10.82 8.36
N ASN A 5 -31.42 -11.52 7.25
CA ASN A 5 -30.59 -12.56 6.69
C ASN A 5 -29.23 -11.95 6.35
N GLU A 6 -28.34 -11.80 7.34
CA GLU A 6 -26.93 -11.46 7.11
C GLU A 6 -26.33 -12.60 6.29
N GLN A 7 -26.31 -12.42 4.96
CA GLN A 7 -25.55 -13.28 4.07
C GLN A 7 -24.11 -13.31 4.58
N LYS A 8 -23.74 -14.44 5.17
CA LYS A 8 -22.41 -14.68 5.74
C LYS A 8 -21.40 -14.53 4.62
N LYS A 9 -20.65 -13.42 4.60
CA LYS A 9 -19.67 -13.12 3.54
C LYS A 9 -18.66 -14.26 3.44
N LEU A 10 -18.32 -14.65 2.21
CA LEU A 10 -17.28 -15.64 1.97
C LEU A 10 -15.92 -15.07 2.42
N PRO A 11 -15.00 -15.91 2.93
CA PRO A 11 -13.64 -15.48 3.26
C PRO A 11 -12.96 -14.73 2.10
N SER A 12 -13.16 -15.19 0.86
CA SER A 12 -12.60 -14.52 -0.34
C SER A 12 -13.12 -13.09 -0.54
N GLN A 13 -14.38 -12.82 -0.21
CA GLN A 13 -14.93 -11.46 -0.27
C GLN A 13 -14.28 -10.57 0.79
N ILE A 14 -14.13 -11.07 2.01
CA ILE A 14 -13.46 -10.34 3.10
C ILE A 14 -12.01 -10.03 2.70
N ILE A 15 -11.30 -11.02 2.13
CA ILE A 15 -9.94 -10.84 1.62
C ILE A 15 -9.90 -9.73 0.58
N PHE A 16 -10.76 -9.80 -0.44
CA PHE A 16 -10.77 -8.83 -1.52
C PHE A 16 -11.04 -7.39 -1.05
N GLU A 17 -12.01 -7.20 -0.15
CA GLU A 17 -12.29 -5.89 0.44
C GLU A 17 -11.08 -5.34 1.20
N ASN A 18 -10.41 -6.16 2.02
CA ASN A 18 -9.20 -5.75 2.73
C ASN A 18 -8.07 -5.35 1.76
N LEU A 19 -7.86 -6.11 0.67
CA LEU A 19 -6.86 -5.79 -0.33
C LEU A 19 -7.11 -4.43 -1.00
N LYS A 20 -8.38 -4.10 -1.28
CA LYS A 20 -8.76 -2.79 -1.82
C LYS A 20 -8.44 -1.66 -0.84
N GLU A 21 -8.80 -1.83 0.43
CA GLU A 21 -8.52 -0.81 1.45
C GLU A 21 -7.02 -0.61 1.67
N PHE A 22 -6.22 -1.68 1.70
CA PHE A 22 -4.76 -1.57 1.77
C PHE A 22 -4.19 -0.81 0.57
N LEU A 23 -4.64 -1.15 -0.64
CA LEU A 23 -4.19 -0.48 -1.86
C LEU A 23 -4.60 1.00 -1.88
N ARG A 24 -5.82 1.31 -1.45
CA ARG A 24 -6.33 2.68 -1.34
C ARG A 24 -5.51 3.52 -0.37
N ALA A 25 -5.25 3.00 0.82
CA ALA A 25 -4.42 3.68 1.83
C ALA A 25 -2.99 3.91 1.31
N LYS A 26 -2.37 2.90 0.70
CA LYS A 26 -1.03 3.01 0.10
C LYS A 26 -1.00 4.01 -1.07
N ASN A 27 -2.03 4.06 -1.90
CA ASN A 27 -2.10 5.02 -3.01
C ASN A 27 -2.34 6.45 -2.53
N ALA A 28 -3.16 6.67 -1.51
CA ALA A 28 -3.30 7.98 -0.89
C ALA A 28 -1.96 8.49 -0.32
N ALA A 29 -1.18 7.61 0.32
CA ALA A 29 0.17 7.92 0.79
C ALA A 29 1.13 8.26 -0.37
N HIS A 30 1.09 7.48 -1.46
CA HIS A 30 1.86 7.77 -2.68
C HIS A 30 1.54 9.17 -3.21
N GLU A 31 0.27 9.49 -3.39
CA GLU A 31 -0.14 10.80 -3.90
C GLU A 31 0.28 11.95 -2.97
N SER A 32 0.21 11.72 -1.65
CA SER A 32 0.70 12.66 -0.63
C SER A 32 2.20 12.96 -0.78
N ILE A 33 3.01 11.96 -1.15
CA ILE A 33 4.47 12.11 -1.32
C ILE A 33 4.83 12.78 -2.65
N PHE A 34 4.14 12.42 -3.74
CA PHE A 34 4.58 12.77 -5.10
C PHE A 34 3.75 13.85 -5.80
N LYS A 35 2.43 13.90 -5.58
CA LYS A 35 1.53 14.82 -6.32
C LYS A 35 1.36 16.17 -5.62
N PHE A 36 1.44 16.22 -4.29
CA PHE A 36 1.35 17.49 -3.55
C PHE A 36 2.58 18.37 -3.78
N HIS A 37 2.47 19.32 -4.71
CA HIS A 37 3.40 20.44 -4.82
C HIS A 37 3.08 21.46 -3.72
N TRP A 38 3.73 21.33 -2.56
CA TRP A 38 3.63 22.27 -1.43
C TRP A 38 3.86 23.74 -1.81
N LYS A 39 4.51 24.01 -2.95
CA LYS A 39 4.67 25.36 -3.53
C LYS A 39 3.38 26.01 -4.06
N LYS A 40 2.24 25.30 -4.13
CA LYS A 40 1.01 25.76 -4.82
C LYS A 40 -0.20 26.06 -3.93
N MET A 41 -0.11 26.02 -2.59
CA MET A 41 -1.26 26.29 -1.71
C MET A 41 -1.07 27.54 -0.83
N TRP A 42 -1.89 28.56 -1.10
CA TRP A 42 -2.08 29.75 -0.24
C TRP A 42 -3.03 29.39 0.92
N PRO A 43 -2.85 29.85 2.19
CA PRO A 43 -1.83 30.75 2.76
C PRO A 43 -0.63 30.00 3.37
N PHE A 44 -0.46 28.72 3.07
CA PHE A 44 0.50 27.84 3.75
C PHE A 44 1.98 28.04 3.35
N ASN A 45 2.29 29.11 2.61
CA ASN A 45 3.67 29.52 2.32
C ASN A 45 4.39 30.18 3.52
N ARG A 46 3.72 30.31 4.68
CA ARG A 46 4.33 30.91 5.89
C ARG A 46 4.33 30.01 7.14
N ILE A 47 3.45 29.02 7.19
CA ILE A 47 3.40 27.98 8.24
C ILE A 47 3.09 26.67 7.50
N TRP A 48 4.09 25.82 7.42
CA TRP A 48 4.23 24.66 6.54
C TRP A 48 3.04 23.68 6.63
N PRO A 49 2.38 23.26 5.53
CA PRO A 49 1.58 22.05 5.53
C PRO A 49 2.59 20.91 5.28
N GLN A 50 3.29 20.47 6.32
CA GLN A 50 4.23 19.36 6.18
C GLN A 50 3.41 18.13 5.77
N VAL A 51 3.70 17.57 4.59
CA VAL A 51 3.41 16.14 4.36
C VAL A 51 4.10 15.44 5.53
N ASP A 52 3.31 14.84 6.41
CA ASP A 52 3.80 14.15 7.60
C ASP A 52 4.42 12.82 7.16
N TYR A 53 5.69 12.90 6.74
CA TYR A 53 6.44 11.76 6.25
C TYR A 53 6.55 10.67 7.32
N GLU A 54 6.63 11.04 8.60
CA GLU A 54 6.64 10.09 9.71
C GLU A 54 5.31 9.34 9.84
N ARG A 55 4.18 10.02 9.63
CA ARG A 55 2.87 9.36 9.56
C ARG A 55 2.77 8.41 8.38
N ILE A 56 3.38 8.75 7.24
CA ILE A 56 3.42 7.83 6.09
C ILE A 56 4.27 6.59 6.40
N VAL A 57 5.44 6.75 7.01
CA VAL A 57 6.28 5.62 7.46
C VAL A 57 5.49 4.73 8.42
N ARG A 58 4.80 5.32 9.40
CA ARG A 58 3.95 4.59 10.35
C ARG A 58 2.81 3.85 9.66
N LEU A 59 2.08 4.52 8.76
CA LEU A 59 1.00 3.91 7.98
C LEU A 59 1.50 2.74 7.14
N MET A 60 2.66 2.86 6.47
CA MET A 60 3.23 1.75 5.71
C MET A 60 3.56 0.57 6.63
N SER A 61 4.13 0.82 7.81
CA SER A 61 4.38 -0.22 8.82
C SER A 61 3.09 -0.92 9.29
N GLU A 62 2.01 -0.16 9.51
CA GLU A 62 0.70 -0.71 9.88
C GLU A 62 0.10 -1.58 8.78
N ILE A 63 0.12 -1.10 7.52
CA ILE A 63 -0.33 -1.90 6.37
C ILE A 63 0.45 -3.20 6.28
N ARG A 64 1.79 -3.16 6.47
CA ARG A 64 2.63 -4.36 6.43
C ARG A 64 2.29 -5.38 7.53
N LYS A 65 1.98 -4.92 8.75
CA LYS A 65 1.47 -5.81 9.82
C LYS A 65 0.15 -6.46 9.42
N ASN A 66 -0.76 -5.69 8.81
CA ASN A 66 -2.03 -6.20 8.33
C ASN A 66 -1.87 -7.17 7.14
N ILE A 67 -0.86 -6.98 6.29
CA ILE A 67 -0.51 -7.94 5.22
C ILE A 67 -0.16 -9.30 5.81
N ILE A 68 0.63 -9.35 6.89
CA ILE A 68 0.96 -10.62 7.57
C ILE A 68 -0.30 -11.30 8.11
N ALA A 69 -1.19 -10.53 8.77
CA ALA A 69 -2.48 -11.06 9.22
C ALA A 69 -3.33 -11.58 8.05
N GLN A 70 -3.31 -10.87 6.91
CA GLN A 70 -4.04 -11.26 5.71
C GLN A 70 -3.48 -12.54 5.08
N GLN A 71 -2.16 -12.76 5.11
CA GLN A 71 -1.54 -14.00 4.65
C GLN A 71 -2.04 -15.21 5.46
N ASN A 72 -2.12 -15.08 6.78
CA ASN A 72 -2.66 -16.14 7.64
C ASN A 72 -4.13 -16.43 7.32
N LEU A 73 -4.93 -15.39 7.07
CA LEU A 73 -6.33 -15.56 6.70
C LEU A 73 -6.49 -16.25 5.34
N VAL A 74 -5.60 -16.01 4.37
CA VAL A 74 -5.58 -16.72 3.08
C VAL A 74 -5.30 -18.21 3.27
N ILE A 75 -4.38 -18.58 4.15
CA ILE A 75 -4.07 -20.00 4.44
C ILE A 75 -5.34 -20.71 4.94
N VAL A 76 -6.02 -20.12 5.93
CA VAL A 76 -7.27 -20.68 6.48
C VAL A 76 -8.39 -20.70 5.44
N ALA A 77 -8.48 -19.68 4.59
CA ALA A 77 -9.49 -19.64 3.54
C ALA A 77 -9.30 -20.76 2.52
N LYS A 78 -8.05 -21.06 2.12
CA LYS A 78 -7.75 -22.12 1.15
C LYS A 78 -8.17 -23.51 1.60
N GLU A 79 -8.13 -23.79 2.91
CA GLU A 79 -8.56 -25.09 3.46
C GLU A 79 -10.05 -25.35 3.27
N LYS A 80 -10.86 -24.29 3.17
CA LYS A 80 -12.33 -24.35 3.10
C LYS A 80 -12.88 -23.85 1.75
N ALA A 81 -11.99 -23.53 0.82
CA ALA A 81 -12.33 -22.86 -0.44
C ALA A 81 -13.03 -23.81 -1.42
N GLU A 82 -14.08 -23.31 -2.05
CA GLU A 82 -14.68 -23.99 -3.19
C GLU A 82 -13.80 -23.88 -4.44
N SER A 83 -14.05 -24.70 -5.45
CA SER A 83 -13.20 -24.75 -6.66
C SER A 83 -13.09 -23.42 -7.38
N PHE A 84 -14.17 -22.63 -7.41
CA PHE A 84 -14.21 -21.32 -8.06
C PHE A 84 -13.47 -20.21 -7.29
N GLU A 85 -13.10 -20.43 -6.03
CA GLU A 85 -12.33 -19.46 -5.22
C GLU A 85 -10.81 -19.65 -5.35
N LYS A 86 -10.37 -20.83 -5.82
CA LYS A 86 -8.95 -21.22 -5.82
C LYS A 86 -8.09 -20.28 -6.65
N SER A 87 -8.52 -19.93 -7.86
CA SER A 87 -7.78 -19.03 -8.76
C SER A 87 -7.45 -17.69 -8.09
N PHE A 88 -8.43 -17.12 -7.37
CA PHE A 88 -8.25 -15.90 -6.59
C PHE A 88 -7.31 -16.10 -5.40
N LEU A 89 -7.58 -17.11 -4.55
CA LEU A 89 -6.81 -17.36 -3.34
C LEU A 89 -5.35 -17.74 -3.63
N ASP A 90 -5.07 -18.35 -4.78
CA ASP A 90 -3.72 -18.68 -5.24
C ASP A 90 -2.93 -17.45 -5.73
N ALA A 91 -3.61 -16.45 -6.28
CA ALA A 91 -2.98 -15.20 -6.70
C ALA A 91 -2.67 -14.25 -5.53
N VAL A 92 -3.47 -14.29 -4.45
CA VAL A 92 -3.38 -13.34 -3.33
C VAL A 92 -2.00 -13.29 -2.65
N PRO A 93 -1.30 -14.41 -2.35
CA PRO A 93 0.00 -14.38 -1.70
C PRO A 93 1.06 -13.59 -2.47
N ALA A 94 1.08 -13.73 -3.81
CA ALA A 94 2.00 -13.00 -4.67
C ALA A 94 1.71 -11.50 -4.64
N TYR A 95 0.42 -11.12 -4.66
CA TYR A 95 -0.01 -9.74 -4.53
C TYR A 95 0.36 -9.13 -3.18
N LEU A 96 0.08 -9.83 -2.07
CA LEU A 96 0.43 -9.38 -0.72
C LEU A 96 1.94 -9.15 -0.56
N LYS A 97 2.76 -10.03 -1.15
CA LYS A 97 4.23 -9.86 -1.17
C LYS A 97 4.66 -8.64 -1.98
N ALA A 98 4.04 -8.40 -3.14
CA ALA A 98 4.34 -7.23 -3.96
C ALA A 98 3.89 -5.92 -3.27
N LEU A 99 2.75 -5.97 -2.58
CA LEU A 99 2.22 -4.85 -1.81
C LEU A 99 3.12 -4.52 -0.62
N ASP A 100 3.61 -5.53 0.11
CA ASP A 100 4.56 -5.35 1.22
C ASP A 100 5.82 -4.63 0.75
N LYS A 101 6.44 -5.12 -0.33
CA LYS A 101 7.61 -4.47 -0.96
C LYS A 101 7.32 -3.03 -1.37
N SER A 102 6.21 -2.81 -2.08
CA SER A 102 5.76 -1.47 -2.43
C SER A 102 5.58 -0.56 -1.20
N CYS A 103 5.17 -1.08 -0.05
CA CYS A 103 5.05 -0.29 1.18
C CYS A 103 6.44 0.05 1.75
N VAL A 104 7.40 -0.88 1.68
CA VAL A 104 8.80 -0.64 2.06
C VAL A 104 9.40 0.47 1.21
N GLY A 105 9.38 0.36 -0.13
CA GLY A 105 9.95 1.40 -0.98
C GLY A 105 9.31 2.78 -0.78
N LEU A 106 8.00 2.83 -0.51
CA LEU A 106 7.33 4.10 -0.21
C LEU A 106 7.75 4.68 1.16
N ALA A 107 7.92 3.82 2.17
CA ALA A 107 8.40 4.20 3.49
C ALA A 107 9.85 4.72 3.43
N ASP A 108 10.72 4.08 2.66
CA ASP A 108 12.11 4.50 2.48
C ASP A 108 12.19 5.89 1.83
N ILE A 109 11.35 6.14 0.82
CA ILE A 109 11.24 7.46 0.18
C ILE A 109 10.71 8.52 1.15
N ALA A 110 9.72 8.18 1.97
CA ALA A 110 9.18 9.07 2.99
C ALA A 110 10.25 9.39 4.05
N GLN A 111 10.95 8.36 4.56
CA GLN A 111 12.02 8.51 5.53
C GLN A 111 13.14 9.38 4.99
N TRP A 112 13.58 9.14 3.75
CA TRP A 112 14.59 9.99 3.13
C TRP A 112 14.17 11.46 3.08
N LYS A 113 12.90 11.74 2.72
CA LYS A 113 12.37 13.12 2.72
C LYS A 113 12.30 13.73 4.12
N GLN A 114 11.95 12.93 5.14
CA GLN A 114 11.97 13.35 6.54
C GLN A 114 13.39 13.69 7.00
N ASP A 115 14.37 12.84 6.69
CA ASP A 115 15.77 13.06 7.05
C ASP A 115 16.32 14.32 6.38
N MET A 116 15.96 14.59 5.13
CA MET A 116 16.34 15.83 4.43
C MET A 116 15.68 17.06 5.06
N LEU A 117 14.42 16.95 5.49
CA LEU A 117 13.72 18.02 6.19
C LEU A 117 14.40 18.33 7.53
N TYR A 118 14.71 17.30 8.32
CA TYR A 118 15.41 17.42 9.59
C TYR A 118 16.77 18.12 9.42
N LYS A 119 17.61 17.64 8.50
CA LYS A 119 18.93 18.23 8.20
C LYS A 119 18.82 19.69 7.76
N LYS A 120 17.79 20.03 6.99
CA LYS A 120 17.52 21.42 6.57
C LYS A 120 17.16 22.31 7.77
N ILE A 121 16.32 21.84 8.68
CA ILE A 121 15.94 22.57 9.91
C ILE A 121 17.15 22.79 10.81
N HIS A 122 18.05 21.80 10.90
CA HIS A 122 19.25 21.84 11.74
C HIS A 122 20.49 22.42 11.04
N HIS A 123 20.34 23.02 9.85
CA HIS A 123 21.41 23.68 9.08
C HIS A 123 22.63 22.79 8.76
N GLU A 124 22.43 21.48 8.58
CA GLU A 124 23.51 20.53 8.28
C GLU A 124 23.86 20.54 6.77
N ALA A 125 24.74 21.46 6.37
CA ALA A 125 25.03 21.78 4.96
C ALA A 125 25.64 20.65 4.10
N LYS A 126 26.28 19.64 4.70
CA LYS A 126 27.07 18.62 3.96
C LYS A 126 26.23 17.53 3.26
N LEU A 127 24.93 17.40 3.55
CA LEU A 127 24.11 16.24 3.15
C LEU A 127 22.88 16.58 2.31
N VAL A 128 22.66 17.85 1.95
CA VAL A 128 21.44 18.37 1.31
C VAL A 128 21.26 17.90 -0.17
N ARG A 129 22.24 17.17 -0.74
CA ARG A 129 22.30 16.88 -2.19
C ARG A 129 22.53 15.40 -2.55
N ASP A 130 22.14 14.44 -1.71
CA ASP A 130 22.20 13.02 -2.09
C ASP A 130 21.15 12.62 -3.13
N SER A 131 21.33 13.16 -4.34
CA SER A 131 20.47 12.91 -5.50
C SER A 131 20.64 11.48 -6.03
N LYS A 132 21.82 10.87 -5.85
CA LYS A 132 22.09 9.51 -6.29
C LYS A 132 21.32 8.50 -5.45
N GLY A 133 21.43 8.58 -4.11
CA GLY A 133 20.68 7.72 -3.21
C GLY A 133 19.16 7.87 -3.40
N TYR A 134 18.68 9.10 -3.54
CA TYR A 134 17.26 9.34 -3.82
C TYR A 134 16.79 8.70 -5.14
N ASN A 135 17.56 8.82 -6.22
CA ASN A 135 17.22 8.23 -7.52
C ASN A 135 17.20 6.69 -7.47
N GLU A 136 18.08 6.07 -6.67
CA GLU A 136 18.08 4.61 -6.47
C GLU A 136 16.82 4.14 -5.73
N LEU A 137 16.39 4.89 -4.70
CA LEU A 137 15.12 4.64 -4.01
C LEU A 137 13.92 4.78 -4.96
N LEU A 138 13.89 5.83 -5.79
CA LEU A 138 12.82 6.03 -6.78
C LEU A 138 12.74 4.86 -7.77
N LYS A 139 13.86 4.46 -8.37
CA LYS A 139 13.89 3.33 -9.32
C LYS A 139 13.45 2.02 -8.68
N THR A 140 13.88 1.77 -7.44
CA THR A 140 13.48 0.58 -6.69
C THR A 140 11.97 0.58 -6.47
N TYR A 141 11.43 1.70 -6.01
CA TYR A 141 10.00 1.85 -5.77
C TYR A 141 9.17 1.75 -7.07
N GLU A 142 9.63 2.32 -8.18
CA GLU A 142 8.98 2.20 -9.49
C GLU A 142 8.88 0.74 -9.94
N LYS A 143 9.94 -0.04 -9.75
CA LYS A 143 9.92 -1.48 -10.02
C LYS A 143 8.91 -2.20 -9.13
N GLU A 144 8.88 -1.90 -7.83
CA GLU A 144 7.93 -2.49 -6.89
C GLU A 144 6.47 -2.12 -7.20
N GLN A 145 6.22 -0.89 -7.69
CA GLN A 145 4.91 -0.51 -8.23
C GLN A 145 4.54 -1.37 -9.43
N ALA A 146 5.45 -1.56 -10.37
CA ALA A 146 5.20 -2.36 -11.56
C ALA A 146 4.96 -3.84 -11.22
N ASP A 147 5.68 -4.38 -10.22
CA ASP A 147 5.44 -5.73 -9.69
C ASP A 147 4.05 -5.83 -9.03
N LEU A 148 3.66 -4.83 -8.23
CA LEU A 148 2.34 -4.76 -7.58
C LEU A 148 1.20 -4.71 -8.60
N VAL A 149 1.31 -3.88 -9.64
CA VAL A 149 0.30 -3.78 -10.70
C VAL A 149 0.15 -5.12 -11.43
N ARG A 150 1.26 -5.77 -11.78
CA ARG A 150 1.25 -7.09 -12.43
C ARG A 150 0.60 -8.14 -11.53
N ALA A 151 0.95 -8.20 -10.26
CA ALA A 151 0.33 -9.12 -9.31
C ALA A 151 -1.16 -8.82 -9.12
N GLY A 152 -1.55 -7.55 -9.15
CA GLY A 152 -2.94 -7.10 -9.04
C GLY A 152 -3.80 -7.58 -10.21
N ALA A 153 -3.24 -7.67 -11.42
CA ALA A 153 -3.95 -8.21 -12.59
C ALA A 153 -4.38 -9.67 -12.38
N PHE A 154 -3.53 -10.51 -11.77
CA PHE A 154 -3.87 -11.90 -11.46
C PHE A 154 -4.96 -12.01 -10.38
N VAL A 155 -4.87 -11.19 -9.34
CA VAL A 155 -5.92 -11.12 -8.30
C VAL A 155 -7.25 -10.69 -8.90
N GLN A 156 -7.25 -9.68 -9.77
CA GLN A 156 -8.46 -9.22 -10.45
C GLN A 156 -9.05 -10.30 -11.35
N ALA A 157 -8.22 -11.01 -12.13
CA ALA A 157 -8.66 -12.11 -12.98
C ALA A 157 -9.33 -13.22 -12.14
N GLY A 158 -8.69 -13.66 -11.05
CA GLY A 158 -9.28 -14.65 -10.15
C GLY A 158 -10.55 -14.16 -9.46
N TRP A 159 -10.63 -12.87 -9.11
CA TRP A 159 -11.84 -12.30 -8.51
C TRP A 159 -13.04 -12.30 -9.46
N MET A 160 -12.83 -12.11 -10.76
CA MET A 160 -13.92 -12.14 -11.76
C MET A 160 -14.63 -13.51 -11.80
N GLU A 161 -13.91 -14.60 -11.54
CA GLU A 161 -14.49 -15.95 -11.43
C GLU A 161 -15.45 -16.03 -10.24
N ILE A 162 -15.05 -15.48 -9.08
CA ILE A 162 -15.88 -15.42 -7.87
C ILE A 162 -17.08 -14.49 -8.08
N ALA A 163 -16.88 -13.29 -8.61
CA ALA A 163 -17.96 -12.31 -8.82
C ALA A 163 -19.03 -12.78 -9.83
N SER A 164 -18.73 -13.79 -10.66
CA SER A 164 -19.72 -14.43 -11.53
C SER A 164 -20.61 -15.46 -10.82
N LYS A 165 -20.27 -15.82 -9.57
CA LYS A 165 -20.89 -16.90 -8.79
C LYS A 165 -21.56 -16.41 -7.50
N VAL A 166 -21.34 -15.16 -7.11
CA VAL A 166 -21.85 -14.53 -5.90
C VAL A 166 -22.57 -13.25 -6.25
#